data_AF-A0A7Z0WIT1-F1
#
_entry.id   AF-A0A7Z0WIT1-F1
#
_cell.length_a   1.000
_cell.length_b   1.000
_cell.length_c   1.000
_cell.angle_alpha   90.00
_cell.angle_beta   90.00
_cell.angle_gamma   90.00
#
_symmetry.space_group_name_H-M   'P 1'
#
loop_
_entity.id
_entity.type
_entity.pdbx_description
1 polymer ?
#
loop_
_entity_poly.entity_id
_entity_poly.type
_entity_poly.pdbx_seq_one_letter_code
_entity_poly.pdbx_strand_id
1 'polypeptide(L)'
;MSELASEQPRSIALNLDDAGVSVDLPRPSHQEDQVYGVPYRPVEFRDDDLPTALERSAAWLRRTQEWLGEPVDVIAIHLDYDDGGDAPYYDVKLMCNEEDLAGAPIALRAAKDPS
;
A
#
# COMPACT_ATOMS: atom_id res chain seq x y z
N MET A 1 -29.70 -40.28 -11.37
CA MET A 1 -28.25 -40.05 -11.57
C MET A 1 -28.03 -38.59 -11.88
N SER A 2 -27.33 -37.90 -10.98
CA SER A 2 -26.32 -36.86 -11.24
C SER A 2 -26.22 -36.01 -9.97
N GLU A 3 -25.34 -36.44 -9.08
CA GLU A 3 -24.82 -35.59 -8.00
C GLU A 3 -24.01 -34.47 -8.67
N LEU A 4 -24.46 -33.23 -8.49
CA LEU A 4 -23.64 -32.04 -8.69
C LEU A 4 -22.56 -32.08 -7.61
N ALA A 5 -21.39 -32.61 -7.96
CA ALA A 5 -20.20 -32.50 -7.13
C ALA A 5 -19.91 -31.01 -6.92
N SER A 6 -20.13 -30.56 -5.69
CA SER A 6 -19.72 -29.24 -5.23
C SER A 6 -18.20 -29.16 -5.30
N GLU A 7 -17.66 -28.43 -6.28
CA GLU A 7 -16.24 -28.12 -6.34
C GLU A 7 -15.88 -27.30 -5.09
N GLN A 8 -15.30 -27.98 -4.11
CA GLN A 8 -14.74 -27.33 -2.93
C GLN A 8 -13.58 -26.44 -3.38
N PRO A 9 -13.45 -25.21 -2.87
CA PRO A 9 -12.35 -24.33 -3.21
C PRO A 9 -11.01 -25.00 -2.88
N ARG A 10 -10.17 -25.23 -3.89
CA ARG A 10 -8.81 -25.73 -3.73
C ARG A 10 -7.95 -24.61 -3.14
N SER A 11 -7.51 -24.75 -1.89
CA SER A 11 -6.49 -23.87 -1.33
C SER A 11 -5.10 -24.31 -1.80
N ILE A 12 -4.28 -23.33 -2.22
CA ILE A 12 -2.87 -23.56 -2.56
C ILE A 12 -2.03 -23.07 -1.37
N ALA A 13 -1.23 -23.96 -0.80
CA ALA A 13 -0.29 -23.59 0.26
C ALA A 13 1.01 -23.05 -0.37
N LEU A 14 1.44 -21.87 0.07
CA LEU A 14 2.71 -21.27 -0.35
C LEU A 14 3.81 -21.62 0.65
N ASN A 15 5.01 -21.91 0.14
CA ASN A 15 6.21 -22.11 0.97
C ASN A 15 7.03 -20.82 0.97
N LEU A 16 6.92 -20.04 2.03
CA LEU A 16 7.53 -18.72 2.17
C LEU A 16 8.56 -18.71 3.28
N ASP A 17 9.58 -17.86 3.16
CA ASP A 17 10.54 -17.59 4.22
C ASP A 17 10.06 -16.49 5.19
N ASP A 18 10.92 -16.12 6.15
CA ASP A 18 10.61 -15.11 7.18
C ASP A 18 10.37 -13.70 6.62
N ALA A 19 10.81 -13.42 5.38
CA ALA A 19 10.53 -12.17 4.69
C ALA A 19 9.22 -12.24 3.88
N GLY A 20 8.50 -13.37 3.93
CA GLY A 20 7.23 -13.57 3.23
C GLY A 20 7.39 -13.79 1.73
N VAL A 21 8.59 -14.13 1.24
CA VAL A 21 8.85 -14.45 -0.17
C VAL A 21 9.08 -15.95 -0.36
N SER A 22 8.89 -16.45 -1.59
CA SER A 22 9.12 -17.87 -1.91
C SER A 22 10.53 -18.30 -1.51
N VAL A 23 10.67 -19.47 -0.87
CA VAL A 23 11.99 -20.05 -0.53
C VAL A 23 12.85 -20.30 -1.77
N ASP A 24 12.23 -20.45 -2.94
CA ASP A 24 12.89 -20.66 -4.22
C ASP A 24 13.18 -19.34 -4.96
N LEU A 25 12.85 -18.18 -4.38
CA LEU A 25 13.14 -16.87 -4.97
C LEU A 25 14.68 -16.68 -5.06
N PRO A 26 15.24 -16.40 -6.25
CA PRO A 26 16.66 -16.10 -6.38
C PRO A 26 17.05 -14.91 -5.50
N ARG A 27 18.04 -15.11 -4.64
CA ARG A 27 18.59 -14.03 -3.81
C ARG A 27 19.64 -13.24 -4.61
N PRO A 28 19.72 -11.92 -4.43
CA PRO A 28 20.82 -11.14 -4.96
C PRO A 28 22.18 -11.71 -4.54
N SER A 29 23.16 -11.70 -5.45
CA SER A 29 24.47 -12.31 -5.20
C SER A 29 25.44 -11.44 -4.42
N HIS A 30 25.17 -10.12 -4.32
CA HIS A 30 26.02 -9.18 -3.60
C HIS A 30 25.57 -9.08 -2.14
N GLN A 31 26.51 -9.02 -1.21
CA GLN A 31 26.25 -9.10 0.24
C GLN A 31 25.42 -7.94 0.80
N GLU A 32 25.37 -6.81 0.10
CA GLU A 32 24.62 -5.62 0.51
C GLU A 32 23.21 -5.57 -0.09
N ASP A 33 22.93 -6.43 -1.07
CA ASP A 33 21.65 -6.45 -1.76
C ASP A 33 20.67 -7.36 -1.01
N GLN A 34 19.46 -6.85 -0.75
CA GLN A 34 18.43 -7.61 -0.03
C GLN A 34 17.06 -7.40 -0.65
N VAL A 35 16.20 -8.41 -0.50
CA VAL A 35 14.78 -8.28 -0.77
C VAL A 35 14.13 -7.73 0.49
N TYR A 36 13.77 -6.45 0.47
CA TYR A 36 13.09 -5.80 1.59
C TYR A 36 11.58 -5.87 1.43
N GLY A 37 10.89 -6.19 2.53
CA GLY A 37 9.49 -5.82 2.68
C GLY A 37 9.44 -4.38 3.15
N VAL A 38 9.05 -3.45 2.29
CA VAL A 38 8.72 -2.09 2.72
C VAL A 38 7.24 -2.11 3.13
N PRO A 39 6.90 -2.02 4.42
CA PRO A 39 5.50 -2.03 4.83
C PRO A 39 4.81 -0.77 4.31
N TYR A 40 3.66 -0.96 3.66
CA TYR A 40 2.86 0.14 3.12
C TYR A 40 1.38 -0.04 3.45
N ARG A 41 0.66 1.08 3.62
CA ARG A 41 -0.80 1.09 3.70
C ARG A 41 -1.41 1.87 2.53
N PRO A 42 -2.46 1.33 1.88
CA PRO A 42 -3.23 2.08 0.90
C PRO A 42 -4.01 3.21 1.59
N VAL A 43 -3.93 4.41 1.05
CA VAL A 43 -4.83 5.54 1.35
C VAL A 43 -5.74 5.74 0.15
N GLU A 44 -7.04 5.56 0.36
CA GLU A 44 -8.03 5.42 -0.70
C GLU A 44 -8.83 6.70 -0.97
N PHE A 45 -8.99 7.04 -2.25
CA PHE A 45 -9.81 8.15 -2.73
C PHE A 45 -10.68 7.64 -3.88
N ARG A 46 -11.97 7.44 -3.60
CA ARG A 46 -12.95 7.00 -4.60
C ARG A 46 -13.80 8.16 -5.09
N ASP A 47 -14.08 8.20 -6.38
CA ASP A 47 -14.99 9.17 -6.99
C ASP A 47 -15.52 8.67 -8.34
N ASP A 48 -16.64 9.23 -8.80
CA ASP A 48 -17.13 9.02 -10.17
C ASP A 48 -16.36 9.87 -11.19
N ASP A 49 -15.66 10.92 -10.72
CA ASP A 49 -14.80 11.79 -11.52
C ASP A 49 -13.33 11.65 -11.10
N LEU A 50 -12.51 11.08 -11.99
CA LEU A 50 -11.09 10.85 -11.77
C LEU A 50 -10.32 12.13 -11.39
N PRO A 51 -10.43 13.26 -12.11
CA PRO A 51 -9.82 14.52 -11.71
C PRO A 51 -10.16 14.92 -10.27
N THR A 52 -11.41 14.79 -9.85
CA THR A 52 -11.85 15.11 -8.49
C THR A 52 -11.17 14.19 -7.46
N ALA A 53 -11.07 12.88 -7.73
CA ALA A 53 -10.32 11.95 -6.85
C ALA A 53 -8.84 12.34 -6.74
N LEU A 54 -8.21 12.71 -7.84
CA LEU A 54 -6.81 13.14 -7.90
C LEU A 54 -6.56 14.48 -7.18
N GLU A 55 -7.48 15.44 -7.30
CA GLU A 55 -7.39 16.71 -6.58
C GLU A 55 -7.43 16.49 -5.07
N ARG A 56 -8.31 15.61 -4.59
CA ARG A 56 -8.38 15.27 -3.16
C ARG A 56 -7.15 14.52 -2.69
N SER A 57 -6.61 13.59 -3.47
CA SER A 57 -5.40 12.86 -3.11
C SER A 57 -4.19 13.80 -3.03
N ALA A 58 -4.04 14.72 -3.98
CA ALA A 58 -3.01 15.76 -3.96
C ALA A 58 -3.18 16.73 -2.77
N ALA A 59 -4.41 17.15 -2.48
CA ALA A 59 -4.71 18.00 -1.32
C ALA A 59 -4.43 17.30 0.02
N TRP A 60 -4.64 15.98 0.08
CA TRP A 60 -4.26 15.19 1.24
C TRP A 60 -2.74 15.08 1.38
N LEU A 61 -2.02 14.73 0.31
CA LEU A 61 -0.55 14.64 0.30
C LEU A 61 0.11 15.93 0.80
N ARG A 62 -0.37 17.08 0.34
CA ARG A 62 0.14 18.39 0.79
C ARG A 62 -0.05 18.59 2.30
N ARG A 63 -1.25 18.31 2.82
CA ARG A 63 -1.54 18.46 4.26
C ARG A 63 -0.73 17.48 5.11
N THR A 64 -0.55 16.24 4.62
CA THR A 64 0.25 15.23 5.30
C THR A 64 1.72 15.64 5.34
N GLN A 65 2.28 16.14 4.24
CA GLN A 65 3.64 16.68 4.21
C GLN A 65 3.80 17.84 5.19
N GLU A 66 2.85 18.77 5.24
CA GLU A 66 2.87 19.89 6.19
C GLU A 66 2.85 19.41 7.65
N TRP A 67 2.03 18.41 7.95
CA TRP A 67 1.96 17.79 9.27
C TRP A 67 3.24 17.02 9.64
N LEU A 68 3.79 16.24 8.71
CA LEU A 68 5.04 15.50 8.88
C LEU A 68 6.26 16.40 8.88
N GLY A 69 6.17 17.63 8.38
CA GLY A 69 7.33 18.52 8.21
C GLY A 69 8.32 18.04 7.13
N GLU A 70 7.99 16.99 6.39
CA GLU A 70 8.76 16.41 5.29
C GLU A 70 7.83 15.66 4.31
N PRO A 71 8.26 15.40 3.07
CA PRO A 71 7.45 14.67 2.09
C PRO A 71 7.03 13.29 2.60
N VAL A 72 5.82 12.85 2.26
CA VAL A 72 5.38 11.47 2.54
C VAL A 72 5.98 10.51 1.50
N ASP A 73 6.45 9.36 1.96
CA ASP A 73 6.95 8.29 1.11
C ASP A 73 5.79 7.55 0.45
N VAL A 74 5.53 7.86 -0.82
CA VAL A 74 4.62 7.13 -1.69
C VAL A 74 5.40 6.12 -2.52
N ILE A 75 5.12 4.83 -2.32
CA ILE A 75 5.80 3.71 -2.99
C ILE A 75 5.16 3.41 -4.34
N ALA A 76 3.83 3.50 -4.42
CA ALA A 76 3.07 3.27 -5.63
C ALA A 76 1.75 4.05 -5.62
N ILE A 77 1.23 4.32 -6.81
CA ILE A 77 -0.14 4.80 -7.01
C ILE A 77 -0.87 3.74 -7.83
N HIS A 78 -1.93 3.19 -7.27
CA HIS A 78 -2.85 2.31 -7.98
C HIS A 78 -4.07 3.13 -8.40
N LEU A 79 -4.40 3.06 -9.69
CA LEU A 79 -5.60 3.66 -10.25
C LEU A 79 -6.43 2.52 -10.84
N ASP A 80 -7.61 2.30 -10.26
CA ASP A 80 -8.56 1.33 -10.74
C ASP A 80 -9.79 2.00 -11.34
N TYR A 81 -10.42 1.28 -12.26
CA TYR A 81 -11.66 1.67 -12.92
C TYR A 81 -12.65 0.51 -12.86
N ASP A 82 -13.81 0.72 -12.22
CA ASP A 82 -14.90 -0.26 -12.11
C ASP A 82 -16.16 0.25 -12.84
N ASP A 83 -16.69 -0.57 -13.75
CA ASP A 83 -17.91 -0.30 -14.51
C ASP A 83 -19.15 -1.05 -13.97
N GLY A 84 -18.99 -1.75 -12.83
CA GLY A 84 -20.06 -2.36 -12.06
C GLY A 84 -20.99 -1.31 -11.46
N GLY A 85 -22.26 -1.33 -11.89
CA GLY A 85 -23.22 -0.21 -11.79
C GLY A 85 -23.67 0.31 -10.42
N ASP A 86 -22.94 0.10 -9.32
CA ASP A 86 -23.33 0.55 -7.97
C ASP A 86 -22.20 1.21 -7.14
N ALA A 87 -21.01 1.44 -7.69
CA ALA A 87 -19.85 1.95 -6.95
C ALA A 87 -19.19 3.17 -7.64
N PRO A 88 -18.44 4.00 -6.87
CA PRO A 88 -17.64 5.06 -7.46
C PRO A 88 -16.74 4.51 -8.57
N TYR A 89 -16.83 5.12 -9.73
CA TYR A 89 -16.24 4.63 -10.98
C TYR A 89 -14.70 4.52 -10.91
N TYR A 90 -14.02 5.41 -10.18
CA TYR A 90 -12.57 5.43 -10.03
C TYR A 90 -12.14 5.20 -8.58
N ASP A 91 -11.07 4.41 -8.41
CA ASP A 91 -10.43 4.15 -7.12
C ASP A 91 -8.93 4.49 -7.19
N VAL A 92 -8.54 5.60 -6.55
CA VAL A 92 -7.14 6.04 -6.41
C VAL A 92 -6.61 5.58 -5.06
N LYS A 93 -5.61 4.69 -5.06
CA LYS A 93 -4.90 4.26 -3.84
C LYS A 93 -3.45 4.71 -3.87
N LEU A 94 -3.07 5.50 -2.88
CA LEU A 94 -1.68 5.83 -2.61
C LEU A 94 -1.11 4.78 -1.64
N MET A 95 -0.10 4.03 -2.08
CA MET A 95 0.60 3.06 -1.24
C MET A 95 1.69 3.78 -0.48
N CYS A 96 1.39 4.23 0.74
CA CYS A 96 2.31 5.04 1.54
C CYS A 96 3.07 4.19 2.55
N ASN A 97 4.31 4.56 2.84
CA ASN A 97 5.12 3.95 3.91
C ASN A 97 4.37 3.99 5.25
N GLU A 98 4.33 2.87 5.97
CA GLU A 98 3.62 2.79 7.25
C GLU A 98 4.21 3.68 8.36
N GLU A 99 5.51 3.89 8.38
CA GLU A 99 6.20 4.69 9.40
C GLU A 99 5.81 6.17 9.30
N ASP A 100 5.69 6.68 8.07
CA ASP A 100 5.20 8.04 7.82
C ASP A 100 3.75 8.20 8.27
N LEU A 101 2.89 7.23 7.95
CA LEU A 101 1.51 7.26 8.41
C LEU A 101 1.40 7.14 9.93
N ALA A 102 2.38 6.50 10.59
CA ALA A 102 2.50 6.45 12.04
C ALA A 102 3.09 7.74 12.65
N GLY A 103 3.60 8.67 11.83
CA GLY A 103 4.23 9.91 12.30
C GLY A 103 5.63 9.72 12.88
N ALA A 104 6.35 8.66 12.46
CA ALA A 104 7.72 8.39 12.92
C ALA A 104 8.65 9.62 12.79
N PRO A 105 8.67 10.36 11.66
CA PRO A 105 9.28 11.69 11.55
C PRO A 105 9.11 12.63 12.75
N ILE A 106 7.87 12.79 13.21
CA ILE A 106 7.50 13.72 14.28
C ILE A 106 8.06 13.21 15.60
N ALA A 107 7.90 11.93 15.89
CA ALA A 107 8.40 11.30 17.10
C ALA A 107 9.93 11.39 17.20
N LEU A 108 10.64 11.15 16.09
CA LEU A 108 12.10 11.24 16.02
C LEU A 108 12.60 12.67 16.28
N ARG A 109 11.92 13.70 15.75
CA ARG A 109 12.26 15.10 16.03
C ARG A 109 12.00 15.47 17.50
N ALA A 110 10.84 15.08 18.05
CA ALA A 110 10.52 15.32 19.45
C ALA A 110 11.52 14.65 20.42
N ALA A 111 12.08 13.49 20.06
CA ALA A 111 13.11 12.82 20.85
C ALA A 111 14.48 13.50 20.78
N LYS A 112 14.79 14.23 19.69
CA LYS A 112 16.05 14.97 19.53
C LYS A 112 16.05 16.30 20.28
N ASP A 113 14.88 16.92 20.43
CA ASP A 113 14.68 18.18 21.16
C ASP A 113 13.77 17.98 22.41
N PRO A 114 14.21 17.22 23.43
CA PRO A 114 13.47 17.13 24.68
C PRO A 114 13.52 18.49 25.38
N SER A 115 12.38 19.15 25.47
CA SER A 115 12.23 20.42 26.22
C SER A 115 12.46 20.23 27.71
#